data_AF-V9EGH9-F1
#
_entry.id   AF-V9EGH9-F1
#
_cell.length_a   1.000
_cell.length_b   1.000
_cell.length_c   1.000
_cell.angle_alpha   90.00
_cell.angle_beta   90.00
_cell.angle_gamma   90.00
#
_symmetry.space_group_name_H-M   'P 1'
#
loop_
_entity.id
_entity.type
_entity.pdbx_description
1 polymer ?
#
loop_
_entity_poly.entity_id
_entity_poly.type
_entity_poly.pdbx_seq_one_letter_code
_entity_poly.pdbx_strand_id
1 'polypeptide(L)'
;MVITSEVPARPGQLTTGFLQQILQVSYPSYRVVEFQWEPMNLGVIAEVVIITVEFECNADSGEAKRAEKRFVGKFLRPEFPFESMFSVESKFYNKFTTKKGDAVMKNTVNMVGFPFAIPTAIFTSNVLIVLECVESVKTFTCVDGSPPHHIPILVTKLAQMHARFWNHDCNGLAIPAGIGSQLTGEEKRLQFPDCWMDFLNDVPLESSEKTKLTVLCQRLSQKPDQLKVVHDMVDNGPSCLIHGDFHIANMLLPTDGTENEVTWLLDWATCGKGNPLRDLAFFFIVSVQASHRQAQEAQCLEIYHKALTAETGAVRLSLEELHRQYKVCVLNQFLILVVFDSLSKSLAANAKTERLRVELDEHFREVNRRSCLSVLDNLSEKDFQLLEARCP
;
A
#
# COMPACT_ATOMS: atom_id res chain seq x y z
N MET A 1 -19.20 -12.33 -34.74
CA MET A 1 -18.26 -11.20 -34.62
C MET A 1 -18.42 -10.63 -33.22
N VAL A 2 -17.52 -10.95 -32.29
CA VAL A 2 -17.53 -10.32 -30.97
C VAL A 2 -16.88 -8.96 -31.16
N ILE A 3 -17.69 -7.90 -31.19
CA ILE A 3 -17.17 -6.53 -31.08
C ILE A 3 -16.55 -6.48 -29.69
N THR A 4 -15.23 -6.55 -29.60
CA THR A 4 -14.53 -6.18 -28.37
C THR A 4 -14.82 -4.71 -28.17
N SER A 5 -15.79 -4.37 -27.32
CA SER A 5 -16.02 -2.98 -26.95
C SER A 5 -14.71 -2.42 -26.41
N GLU A 6 -14.30 -1.26 -26.91
CA GLU A 6 -13.12 -0.55 -26.42
C GLU A 6 -13.22 -0.37 -24.90
N VAL A 7 -12.11 -0.60 -24.18
CA VAL A 7 -12.09 -0.49 -22.71
C VAL A 7 -12.29 0.98 -22.33
N PRO A 8 -13.31 1.33 -21.53
CA PRO A 8 -13.54 2.70 -21.10
C PRO A 8 -12.34 3.23 -20.31
N ALA A 9 -11.76 4.34 -20.77
CA ALA A 9 -10.65 5.02 -20.10
C ALA A 9 -11.13 6.02 -19.04
N ARG A 10 -12.42 6.39 -19.05
CA ARG A 10 -13.06 7.31 -18.08
C ARG A 10 -14.42 6.79 -17.63
N PRO A 11 -14.90 7.19 -16.43
CA PRO A 11 -16.24 6.81 -15.95
C PRO A 11 -17.38 7.15 -16.93
N GLY A 12 -17.32 8.34 -17.55
CA GLY A 12 -18.32 8.78 -18.53
C GLY A 12 -18.35 7.99 -19.84
N GLN A 13 -17.38 7.10 -20.08
CA GLN A 13 -17.33 6.22 -21.26
C GLN A 13 -17.91 4.81 -20.95
N LEU A 14 -18.29 4.53 -19.70
CA LEU A 14 -18.97 3.29 -19.35
C LEU A 14 -20.30 3.17 -20.11
N THR A 15 -20.66 1.95 -20.48
CA THR A 15 -21.94 1.63 -21.12
C THR A 15 -22.55 0.39 -20.48
N THR A 16 -23.87 0.25 -20.57
CA THR A 16 -24.56 -0.98 -20.14
C THR A 16 -24.04 -2.20 -20.89
N GLY A 17 -23.69 -2.06 -22.18
CA GLY A 17 -23.11 -3.13 -22.99
C GLY A 17 -21.75 -3.61 -22.48
N PHE A 18 -20.85 -2.68 -22.16
CA PHE A 18 -19.56 -3.01 -21.55
C PHE A 18 -19.74 -3.69 -20.18
N LEU A 19 -20.60 -3.13 -19.32
CA LEU A 19 -20.88 -3.70 -18.00
C LEU A 19 -21.47 -5.10 -18.10
N GLN A 20 -22.44 -5.33 -19.00
CA GLN A 20 -22.98 -6.67 -19.26
C GLN A 20 -21.86 -7.64 -19.64
N GLN A 21 -20.94 -7.23 -20.52
CA GLN A 21 -19.85 -8.09 -20.98
C GLN A 21 -18.94 -8.52 -19.82
N ILE A 22 -18.50 -7.59 -18.97
CA ILE A 22 -17.56 -7.90 -17.89
C ILE A 22 -18.23 -8.62 -16.72
N LEU A 23 -19.53 -8.40 -16.51
CA LEU A 23 -20.29 -9.02 -15.42
C LEU A 23 -20.84 -10.40 -15.77
N GLN A 24 -20.95 -10.73 -17.07
CA GLN A 24 -21.54 -11.99 -17.54
C GLN A 24 -20.92 -13.24 -16.91
N VAL A 25 -19.60 -13.23 -16.67
CA VAL A 25 -18.90 -14.39 -16.08
C VAL A 25 -19.28 -14.59 -14.61
N SER A 26 -19.38 -13.50 -13.84
CA SER A 26 -19.71 -13.54 -12.41
C SER A 26 -21.21 -13.62 -12.14
N TYR A 27 -22.04 -13.16 -13.09
CA TYR A 27 -23.48 -13.00 -12.97
C TYR A 27 -24.22 -13.46 -14.24
N PRO A 28 -24.10 -14.75 -14.65
CA PRO A 28 -24.55 -15.21 -15.97
C PRO A 28 -26.06 -15.15 -16.19
N SER A 29 -26.85 -15.21 -15.13
CA SER A 29 -28.32 -15.19 -15.16
C SER A 29 -28.92 -13.78 -15.07
N TYR A 30 -28.08 -12.75 -15.00
CA TYR A 30 -28.50 -11.37 -14.78
C TYR A 30 -28.25 -10.52 -16.03
N ARG A 31 -29.25 -9.71 -16.37
CA ARG A 31 -29.17 -8.66 -17.38
C ARG A 31 -28.94 -7.31 -16.71
N VAL A 32 -27.93 -6.56 -17.14
CA VAL A 32 -27.72 -5.17 -16.75
C VAL A 32 -28.80 -4.31 -17.40
N VAL A 33 -29.63 -3.68 -16.58
CA VAL A 33 -30.72 -2.80 -17.03
C VAL A 33 -30.21 -1.38 -17.19
N GLU A 34 -29.64 -0.85 -16.12
CA GLU A 34 -29.09 0.49 -16.03
C GLU A 34 -27.95 0.53 -15.01
N PHE A 35 -27.21 1.63 -15.00
CA PHE A 35 -26.17 1.87 -14.03
C PHE A 35 -26.02 3.37 -13.76
N GLN A 36 -25.47 3.67 -12.60
CA GLN A 36 -25.03 5.00 -12.23
C GLN A 36 -23.61 4.91 -11.66
N TRP A 37 -22.87 6.01 -11.70
CA TRP A 37 -21.58 6.09 -11.03
C TRP A 37 -21.43 7.40 -10.28
N GLU A 38 -20.71 7.35 -9.17
CA GLU A 38 -20.41 8.49 -8.32
C GLU A 38 -18.91 8.51 -7.98
N PRO A 39 -18.25 9.69 -8.01
CA PRO A 39 -16.84 9.78 -7.63
C PRO A 39 -16.67 9.54 -6.14
N MET A 40 -15.71 8.70 -5.77
CA MET A 40 -15.31 8.54 -4.37
C MET A 40 -14.48 9.74 -3.87
N ASN A 41 -13.94 10.54 -4.80
CA ASN A 41 -12.97 11.60 -4.53
C ASN A 41 -11.74 11.10 -3.75
N LEU A 42 -11.35 9.85 -4.01
CA LEU A 42 -10.17 9.19 -3.46
C LEU A 42 -9.12 9.00 -4.55
N GLY A 43 -7.85 9.01 -4.14
CA GLY A 43 -6.71 8.71 -5.01
C GLY A 43 -6.14 9.94 -5.73
N VAL A 44 -4.81 9.99 -5.81
CA VAL A 44 -4.08 11.05 -6.53
C VAL A 44 -3.92 10.67 -8.01
N ILE A 45 -3.49 9.44 -8.25
CA ILE A 45 -3.02 8.91 -9.54
C ILE A 45 -4.11 8.18 -10.34
N ALA A 46 -5.27 7.92 -9.73
CA ALA A 46 -6.39 7.24 -10.36
C ALA A 46 -7.69 8.00 -10.06
N GLU A 47 -8.66 7.89 -10.95
CA GLU A 47 -10.03 8.33 -10.72
C GLU A 47 -10.85 7.13 -10.24
N VAL A 48 -11.27 7.16 -8.98
CA VAL A 48 -12.00 6.07 -8.34
C VAL A 48 -13.47 6.44 -8.20
N VAL A 49 -14.34 5.56 -8.67
CA VAL A 49 -15.80 5.73 -8.65
C VAL A 49 -16.48 4.49 -8.06
N ILE A 50 -17.61 4.69 -7.40
CA ILE A 50 -18.58 3.61 -7.18
C ILE A 50 -19.45 3.50 -8.42
N ILE A 51 -19.65 2.27 -8.91
CA ILE A 51 -20.56 1.94 -10.00
C ILE A 51 -21.70 1.11 -9.39
N THR A 52 -22.90 1.69 -9.37
CA THR A 52 -24.13 1.01 -8.93
C THR A 52 -24.84 0.47 -10.16
N VAL A 53 -25.05 -0.85 -10.20
CA VAL A 53 -25.63 -1.55 -11.35
C VAL A 53 -26.96 -2.17 -10.94
N GLU A 54 -28.02 -1.83 -11.68
CA GLU A 54 -29.30 -2.52 -11.59
C GLU A 54 -29.31 -3.74 -12.51
N PHE A 55 -29.56 -4.90 -11.92
CA PHE A 55 -29.72 -6.15 -12.61
C PHE A 55 -31.17 -6.60 -12.64
N GLU A 56 -31.53 -7.33 -13.69
CA GLU A 56 -32.76 -8.10 -13.81
C GLU A 56 -32.42 -9.58 -13.95
N CYS A 57 -32.96 -10.41 -13.06
CA CYS A 57 -32.80 -11.86 -13.14
C CYS A 57 -33.95 -12.47 -13.92
N ASN A 58 -33.64 -13.29 -14.93
CA ASN A 58 -34.64 -14.15 -15.56
C ASN A 58 -34.98 -15.29 -14.60
N ALA A 59 -36.06 -15.16 -13.84
CA ALA A 59 -36.63 -16.27 -13.08
C ALA A 59 -37.62 -17.02 -13.96
N ASP A 60 -37.60 -18.36 -13.91
CA ASP A 60 -38.54 -19.23 -14.64
C ASP A 60 -40.03 -18.99 -14.25
N SER A 61 -40.30 -18.19 -13.22
CA SER A 61 -41.63 -17.90 -12.68
C SER A 61 -42.30 -16.61 -13.19
N GLY A 62 -41.75 -15.94 -14.20
CA GLY A 62 -42.43 -14.84 -14.92
C GLY A 62 -42.41 -13.46 -14.25
N GLU A 63 -41.96 -13.34 -13.00
CA GLU A 63 -41.67 -12.05 -12.36
C GLU A 63 -40.17 -11.76 -12.39
N ALA A 64 -39.79 -10.73 -13.15
CA ALA A 64 -38.42 -10.26 -13.24
C ALA A 64 -37.99 -9.62 -11.90
N LYS A 65 -37.07 -10.26 -11.18
CA LYS A 65 -36.56 -9.72 -9.90
C LYS A 65 -35.42 -8.76 -10.17
N ARG A 66 -35.61 -7.49 -9.81
CA ARG A 66 -34.54 -6.49 -9.81
C ARG A 66 -33.63 -6.64 -8.60
N ALA A 67 -32.34 -6.47 -8.80
CA ALA A 67 -31.33 -6.47 -7.75
C ALA A 67 -30.28 -5.41 -8.04
N GLU A 68 -29.89 -4.66 -7.03
CA GLU A 68 -28.80 -3.69 -7.13
C GLU A 68 -27.50 -4.32 -6.63
N LYS A 69 -26.38 -4.02 -7.29
CA LYS A 69 -25.03 -4.30 -6.76
C LYS A 69 -24.08 -3.17 -7.04
N ARG A 70 -23.10 -3.01 -6.15
CA ARG A 70 -22.09 -1.96 -6.21
C ARG A 70 -20.71 -2.53 -6.56
N PHE A 71 -19.96 -1.79 -7.34
CA PHE A 71 -18.59 -2.09 -7.77
C PHE A 71 -17.71 -0.87 -7.58
N VAL A 72 -16.40 -1.08 -7.45
CA VAL A 72 -15.40 0.00 -7.45
C VAL A 72 -14.72 0.00 -8.81
N GLY A 73 -14.78 1.12 -9.52
CA GLY A 73 -14.05 1.35 -10.77
C GLY A 73 -12.85 2.26 -10.53
N LYS A 74 -11.64 1.77 -10.79
CA LYS A 74 -10.39 2.54 -10.73
C LYS A 74 -9.93 2.80 -12.17
N PHE A 75 -9.90 4.07 -12.57
CA PHE A 75 -9.53 4.51 -13.91
C PHE A 75 -8.16 5.20 -13.90
N LEU A 76 -7.31 4.86 -14.86
CA LEU A 76 -6.02 5.52 -15.04
C LEU A 76 -6.22 7.00 -15.36
N ARG A 77 -5.40 7.85 -14.73
CA ARG A 77 -5.27 9.25 -15.11
C ARG A 77 -4.06 9.42 -16.04
N PRO A 78 -4.26 9.63 -17.35
CA PRO A 78 -3.18 9.76 -18.32
C PRO A 78 -2.32 11.02 -18.11
N GLU A 79 -2.75 11.94 -17.23
CA GLU A 79 -1.94 13.10 -16.84
C GLU A 79 -0.71 12.71 -16.01
N PHE A 80 -0.68 11.49 -15.45
CA PHE A 80 0.43 11.01 -14.64
C PHE A 80 1.10 9.77 -15.27
N PRO A 81 2.44 9.71 -15.27
CA PRO A 81 3.21 8.62 -15.89
C PRO A 81 3.27 7.36 -15.00
N PHE A 82 2.10 6.81 -14.62
CA PHE A 82 1.97 5.67 -13.71
C PHE A 82 1.23 4.49 -14.33
N GLU A 83 1.27 4.33 -15.66
CA GLU A 83 0.62 3.23 -16.39
C GLU A 83 1.13 1.85 -15.93
N SER A 84 2.40 1.78 -15.52
CA SER A 84 3.00 0.56 -14.99
C SER A 84 2.29 0.05 -13.73
N MET A 85 1.79 0.96 -12.88
CA MET A 85 1.08 0.62 -11.63
C MET A 85 -0.21 -0.15 -11.91
N PHE A 86 -1.00 0.26 -12.91
CA PHE A 86 -2.20 -0.47 -13.34
C PHE A 86 -1.88 -1.84 -13.93
N SER A 87 -0.76 -1.96 -14.65
CA SER A 87 -0.29 -3.23 -15.17
C SER A 87 0.12 -4.19 -14.05
N VAL A 88 0.83 -3.69 -13.03
CA VAL A 88 1.23 -4.45 -11.84
C VAL A 88 -0.01 -4.92 -11.07
N GLU A 89 -0.94 -4.01 -10.77
CA GLU A 89 -2.16 -4.33 -10.03
C GLU A 89 -3.02 -5.36 -10.78
N SER A 90 -3.19 -5.18 -12.10
CA SER A 90 -3.91 -6.15 -12.93
C SER A 90 -3.27 -7.52 -12.93
N LYS A 91 -1.93 -7.61 -13.01
CA LYS A 91 -1.21 -8.88 -12.93
C LYS A 91 -1.33 -9.51 -11.54
N PHE A 92 -1.31 -8.72 -10.49
CA PHE A 92 -1.55 -9.21 -9.13
C PHE A 92 -2.92 -9.89 -9.05
N TYR A 93 -4.00 -9.21 -9.43
CA TYR A 93 -5.34 -9.80 -9.37
C TYR A 93 -5.46 -11.07 -10.23
N ASN A 94 -4.88 -11.08 -11.44
CA ASN A 94 -4.93 -12.25 -12.31
C ASN A 94 -4.12 -13.46 -11.79
N LYS A 95 -3.06 -13.22 -11.00
CA LYS A 95 -2.19 -14.29 -10.46
C LYS A 95 -2.63 -14.81 -9.11
N PHE A 96 -3.09 -13.90 -8.24
CA PHE A 96 -3.31 -14.19 -6.83
C PHE A 96 -4.78 -14.24 -6.42
N THR A 97 -5.70 -13.86 -7.32
CA THR A 97 -7.14 -14.02 -7.07
C THR A 97 -7.79 -15.07 -7.98
N THR A 98 -8.50 -16.02 -7.38
CA THR A 98 -9.38 -16.96 -8.10
C THR A 98 -10.56 -16.21 -8.68
N LYS A 99 -10.77 -16.33 -10.00
CA LYS A 99 -11.98 -15.85 -10.65
C LYS A 99 -13.18 -16.64 -10.12
N LYS A 100 -14.31 -15.97 -9.88
CA LYS A 100 -15.56 -16.56 -9.34
C LYS A 100 -16.07 -17.79 -10.13
N GLY A 101 -15.58 -18.02 -11.35
CA GLY A 101 -15.91 -19.18 -12.18
C GLY A 101 -15.18 -20.49 -11.85
N ASP A 102 -14.09 -20.46 -11.07
CA ASP A 102 -13.23 -21.64 -10.84
C ASP A 102 -13.49 -22.38 -9.51
N ALA A 103 -14.39 -21.88 -8.66
CA ALA A 103 -14.68 -22.49 -7.36
C ALA A 103 -16.18 -22.56 -7.07
N VAL A 104 -16.79 -23.71 -7.39
CA VAL A 104 -18.06 -24.14 -6.77
C VAL A 104 -17.77 -24.55 -5.32
N MET A 105 -17.62 -23.60 -4.40
CA MET A 105 -17.94 -23.78 -2.97
C MET A 105 -17.80 -22.47 -2.17
N LYS A 106 -18.91 -22.05 -1.56
CA LYS A 106 -19.10 -21.31 -0.29
C LYS A 106 -17.98 -20.37 0.23
N ASN A 107 -18.36 -19.11 0.44
CA ASN A 107 -17.69 -18.08 1.25
C ASN A 107 -16.22 -17.82 0.87
N THR A 108 -16.02 -16.85 -0.03
CA THR A 108 -14.74 -16.27 -0.45
C THR A 108 -14.03 -15.54 0.71
N VAL A 109 -13.53 -16.32 1.67
CA VAL A 109 -12.69 -15.88 2.80
C VAL A 109 -11.28 -16.46 2.73
N ASN A 110 -11.05 -17.50 1.90
CA ASN A 110 -9.74 -18.13 1.74
C ASN A 110 -9.26 -18.04 0.29
N MET A 111 -8.69 -16.89 -0.08
CA MET A 111 -7.73 -16.85 -1.19
C MET A 111 -6.52 -17.70 -0.78
N VAL A 112 -6.05 -18.61 -1.64
CA VAL A 112 -4.94 -19.53 -1.31
C VAL A 112 -3.71 -18.72 -0.86
N GLY A 113 -3.42 -18.74 0.44
CA GLY A 113 -2.19 -18.18 1.00
C GLY A 113 -2.23 -16.74 1.52
N PHE A 114 -3.27 -15.93 1.35
CA PHE A 114 -3.30 -14.57 1.94
C PHE A 114 -4.00 -14.54 3.31
N PRO A 115 -3.40 -13.90 4.34
CA PRO A 115 -4.06 -13.67 5.63
C PRO A 115 -4.98 -12.43 5.62
N PHE A 116 -4.94 -11.64 4.55
CA PHE A 116 -5.88 -10.55 4.26
C PHE A 116 -6.90 -11.01 3.22
N ALA A 117 -8.13 -10.52 3.32
CA ALA A 117 -9.07 -10.66 2.21
C ALA A 117 -8.71 -9.68 1.08
N ILE A 118 -8.95 -10.10 -0.15
CA ILE A 118 -8.68 -9.31 -1.36
C ILE A 118 -10.02 -9.21 -2.13
N PRO A 119 -10.46 -8.00 -2.52
CA PRO A 119 -11.70 -7.86 -3.28
C PRO A 119 -11.68 -8.68 -4.57
N THR A 120 -12.85 -9.22 -4.94
CA THR A 120 -12.97 -9.98 -6.18
C THR A 120 -12.83 -9.04 -7.37
N ALA A 121 -11.85 -9.29 -8.24
CA ALA A 121 -11.70 -8.56 -9.48
C ALA A 121 -12.72 -9.03 -10.53
N ILE A 122 -13.59 -8.12 -10.97
CA ILE A 122 -14.55 -8.35 -12.05
C ILE A 122 -13.87 -8.12 -13.41
N PHE A 123 -13.04 -7.09 -13.50
CA PHE A 123 -12.32 -6.75 -14.72
C PHE A 123 -10.98 -6.10 -14.38
N THR A 124 -9.95 -6.39 -15.17
CA THR A 124 -8.62 -5.81 -15.00
C THR A 124 -8.02 -5.50 -16.36
N SER A 125 -7.44 -4.31 -16.50
CA SER A 125 -6.69 -3.88 -17.68
C SER A 125 -5.67 -2.81 -17.28
N ASN A 126 -4.84 -2.37 -18.22
CA ASN A 126 -3.86 -1.32 -17.96
C ASN A 126 -4.47 0.08 -17.76
N VAL A 127 -5.79 0.25 -17.95
CA VAL A 127 -6.45 1.58 -17.85
C VAL A 127 -7.69 1.57 -16.94
N LEU A 128 -8.26 0.40 -16.68
CA LEU A 128 -9.47 0.21 -15.87
C LEU A 128 -9.37 -1.09 -15.08
N ILE A 129 -9.60 -0.99 -13.78
CA ILE A 129 -9.81 -2.11 -12.86
C ILE A 129 -11.20 -1.97 -12.25
N VAL A 130 -12.00 -3.03 -12.27
CA VAL A 130 -13.32 -3.10 -11.64
C VAL A 130 -13.33 -4.21 -10.60
N LEU A 131 -13.62 -3.86 -9.36
CA LEU A 131 -13.67 -4.76 -8.21
C LEU A 131 -15.09 -4.83 -7.64
N GLU A 132 -15.46 -5.94 -7.01
CA GLU A 132 -16.65 -5.98 -6.15
C GLU A 132 -16.50 -4.98 -4.99
N CYS A 133 -17.53 -4.19 -4.74
CA CYS A 133 -17.53 -3.27 -3.61
C CYS A 133 -17.66 -4.07 -2.31
N VAL A 134 -16.76 -3.82 -1.36
CA VAL A 134 -16.83 -4.41 -0.02
C VAL A 134 -17.65 -3.46 0.86
N GLU A 135 -18.68 -3.99 1.49
CA GLU A 135 -19.61 -3.24 2.34
C GLU A 135 -19.37 -3.54 3.84
N SER A 136 -19.99 -2.74 4.71
CA SER A 136 -19.95 -2.94 6.17
C SER A 136 -18.53 -2.93 6.76
N VAL A 137 -17.71 -1.99 6.30
CA VAL A 137 -16.32 -1.81 6.73
C VAL A 137 -16.05 -0.39 7.25
N LYS A 138 -15.03 -0.25 8.09
CA LYS A 138 -14.46 1.02 8.53
C LYS A 138 -13.15 1.28 7.78
N THR A 139 -12.91 2.54 7.44
CA THR A 139 -11.65 3.03 6.87
C THR A 139 -11.06 4.11 7.77
N PHE A 140 -9.74 4.28 7.69
CA PHE A 140 -9.01 5.30 8.43
C PHE A 140 -8.05 5.98 7.46
N THR A 141 -7.93 7.31 7.55
CA THR A 141 -6.88 8.02 6.82
C THR A 141 -5.53 7.74 7.47
N CYS A 142 -4.45 8.02 6.74
CA CYS A 142 -3.11 7.96 7.32
C CYS A 142 -2.93 9.01 8.44
N VAL A 143 -3.66 10.13 8.40
CA VAL A 143 -3.65 11.13 9.48
C VAL A 143 -4.29 10.57 10.73
N ASP A 144 -5.48 9.95 10.62
CA ASP A 144 -6.14 9.25 11.75
C ASP A 144 -5.21 8.18 12.36
N GLY A 145 -4.54 7.43 11.48
CA GLY A 145 -3.72 6.29 11.86
C GLY A 145 -4.53 5.05 12.23
N SER A 146 -3.82 3.95 12.46
CA SER A 146 -4.38 2.67 12.86
C SER A 146 -4.86 2.75 14.32
N PRO A 147 -6.08 2.26 14.61
CA PRO A 147 -6.50 2.10 16.00
C PRO A 147 -5.51 1.20 16.76
N PRO A 148 -5.15 1.54 18.01
CA PRO A 148 -4.04 0.89 18.71
C PRO A 148 -4.22 -0.62 18.95
N HIS A 149 -5.46 -1.10 19.02
CA HIS A 149 -5.77 -2.52 19.17
C HIS A 149 -5.62 -3.30 17.84
N HIS A 150 -5.72 -2.65 16.69
CA HIS A 150 -5.52 -3.27 15.38
C HIS A 150 -4.04 -3.45 15.02
N ILE A 151 -3.13 -2.61 15.53
CA ILE A 151 -1.70 -2.64 15.21
C ILE A 151 -1.08 -4.05 15.33
N PRO A 152 -1.15 -4.75 16.48
CA PRO A 152 -0.58 -6.09 16.59
C PRO A 152 -1.27 -7.13 15.68
N ILE A 153 -2.56 -6.97 15.39
CA ILE A 153 -3.32 -7.86 14.49
C ILE A 153 -2.82 -7.70 13.04
N LEU A 154 -2.68 -6.45 12.59
CA LEU A 154 -2.19 -6.12 11.25
C LEU A 154 -0.74 -6.56 11.05
N VAL A 155 0.11 -6.34 12.06
CA VAL A 155 1.51 -6.81 12.05
C VAL A 155 1.59 -8.33 11.98
N THR A 156 0.72 -9.05 12.71
CA THR A 156 0.65 -10.51 12.65
C THR A 156 0.26 -10.99 11.25
N LYS A 157 -0.81 -10.43 10.66
CA LYS A 157 -1.23 -10.77 9.30
C LYS A 157 -0.14 -10.46 8.27
N LEU A 158 0.55 -9.32 8.40
CA LEU A 158 1.66 -8.96 7.52
C LEU A 158 2.79 -10.00 7.59
N ALA A 159 3.19 -10.41 8.79
CA ALA A 159 4.21 -11.44 8.99
C ALA A 159 3.82 -12.78 8.33
N GLN A 160 2.58 -13.20 8.50
CA GLN A 160 2.07 -14.43 7.87
C GLN A 160 2.11 -14.35 6.34
N MET A 161 1.74 -13.20 5.77
CA MET A 161 1.81 -12.98 4.33
C MET A 161 3.25 -13.10 3.83
N HIS A 162 4.18 -12.36 4.45
CA HIS A 162 5.59 -12.41 4.06
C HIS A 162 6.20 -13.80 4.18
N ALA A 163 5.85 -14.56 5.22
CA ALA A 163 6.35 -15.92 5.42
C ALA A 163 5.85 -16.91 4.35
N ARG A 164 4.58 -16.79 3.93
CA ARG A 164 3.98 -17.65 2.89
C ARG A 164 4.55 -17.38 1.50
N PHE A 165 4.99 -16.16 1.25
CA PHE A 165 5.61 -15.75 -0.01
C PHE A 165 7.11 -15.48 0.13
N TRP A 166 7.76 -16.12 1.10
CA TRP A 166 9.20 -15.99 1.31
C TRP A 166 9.97 -16.47 0.08
N ASN A 167 10.90 -15.65 -0.42
CA ASN A 167 11.66 -15.88 -1.66
C ASN A 167 10.81 -16.10 -2.94
N HIS A 168 9.54 -15.67 -2.96
CA HIS A 168 8.70 -15.75 -4.14
C HIS A 168 9.28 -14.92 -5.32
N ASP A 169 9.17 -15.42 -6.55
CA ASP A 169 9.80 -14.81 -7.74
C ASP A 169 9.19 -13.46 -8.14
N CYS A 170 7.91 -13.26 -7.82
CA CYS A 170 7.10 -12.08 -8.12
C CYS A 170 7.17 -11.66 -9.59
N ASN A 171 7.33 -12.63 -10.51
CA ASN A 171 7.57 -12.36 -11.91
C ASN A 171 6.49 -11.46 -12.52
N GLY A 172 6.90 -10.37 -13.17
CA GLY A 172 5.99 -9.43 -13.84
C GLY A 172 5.27 -8.42 -12.92
N LEU A 173 5.50 -8.47 -11.61
CA LEU A 173 5.10 -7.42 -10.67
C LEU A 173 6.11 -6.24 -10.68
N ALA A 174 6.01 -5.30 -9.73
CA ALA A 174 6.85 -4.11 -9.71
C ALA A 174 8.33 -4.45 -9.48
N ILE A 175 9.21 -3.75 -10.22
CA ILE A 175 10.67 -3.82 -10.09
C ILE A 175 11.24 -2.41 -10.26
N PRO A 176 11.82 -1.79 -9.21
CA PRO A 176 11.75 -2.20 -7.81
C PRO A 176 10.32 -2.13 -7.24
N ALA A 177 10.03 -2.95 -6.22
CA ALA A 177 8.75 -2.97 -5.54
C ALA A 177 8.64 -1.89 -4.45
N GLY A 178 7.46 -1.28 -4.33
CA GLY A 178 7.09 -0.31 -3.31
C GLY A 178 7.19 1.15 -3.70
N ILE A 179 6.35 1.96 -3.06
CA ILE A 179 6.33 3.41 -3.27
C ILE A 179 7.66 4.02 -2.81
N GLY A 180 8.20 4.93 -3.62
CA GLY A 180 9.52 5.53 -3.34
C GLY A 180 10.73 4.66 -3.70
N SER A 181 10.55 3.38 -4.03
CA SER A 181 11.68 2.47 -4.31
C SER A 181 12.40 2.77 -5.62
N GLN A 182 11.79 3.55 -6.53
CA GLN A 182 12.46 4.03 -7.74
C GLN A 182 13.61 5.00 -7.44
N LEU A 183 13.64 5.62 -6.25
CA LEU A 183 14.75 6.44 -5.81
C LEU A 183 15.95 5.54 -5.47
N THR A 184 16.90 5.50 -6.41
CA THR A 184 18.11 4.69 -6.32
C THR A 184 19.03 5.17 -5.19
N GLY A 185 19.95 4.30 -4.75
CA GLY A 185 20.99 4.69 -3.80
C GLY A 185 21.87 5.85 -4.29
N GLU A 186 22.09 5.93 -5.60
CA GLU A 186 22.86 7.00 -6.23
C GLU A 186 22.11 8.33 -6.22
N GLU A 187 20.81 8.32 -6.49
CA GLU A 187 19.99 9.54 -6.40
C GLU A 187 19.88 10.03 -4.95
N LYS A 188 19.77 9.14 -3.96
CA LYS A 188 19.83 9.51 -2.54
C LYS A 188 21.15 10.19 -2.20
N ARG A 189 22.27 9.59 -2.64
CA ARG A 189 23.62 10.11 -2.47
C ARG A 189 23.77 11.53 -3.01
N LEU A 190 23.18 11.80 -4.18
CA LEU A 190 23.27 13.09 -4.86
C LEU A 190 22.29 14.15 -4.34
N GLN A 191 21.05 13.76 -4.02
CA GLN A 191 19.97 14.72 -3.77
C GLN A 191 19.75 15.02 -2.28
N PHE A 192 19.93 14.03 -1.39
CA PHE A 192 19.67 14.22 0.04
C PHE A 192 20.43 15.40 0.67
N PRO A 193 21.74 15.64 0.38
CA PRO A 193 22.49 16.75 0.96
C PRO A 193 21.87 18.12 0.71
N ASP A 194 21.18 18.29 -0.42
CA ASP A 194 20.55 19.55 -0.82
C ASP A 194 19.10 19.66 -0.32
N CYS A 195 18.44 18.55 0.04
CA CYS A 195 17.02 18.55 0.41
C CYS A 195 16.76 18.60 1.93
N TRP A 196 17.65 18.03 2.76
CA TRP A 196 17.30 17.74 4.17
C TRP A 196 17.04 19.00 5.02
N MET A 197 17.69 20.13 4.70
CA MET A 197 17.57 21.33 5.53
C MET A 197 16.20 22.00 5.35
N ASP A 198 15.73 22.12 4.11
CA ASP A 198 14.39 22.64 3.81
C ASP A 198 13.31 21.71 4.35
N PHE A 199 13.51 20.41 4.22
CA PHE A 199 12.64 19.39 4.84
C PHE A 199 12.50 19.62 6.35
N LEU A 200 13.60 19.65 7.11
CA LEU A 200 13.54 19.85 8.58
C LEU A 200 13.04 21.24 8.99
N ASN A 201 13.05 22.21 8.08
CA ASN A 201 12.48 23.54 8.34
C ASN A 201 10.96 23.57 8.25
N ASP A 202 10.36 22.73 7.40
CA ASP A 202 8.91 22.65 7.24
C ASP A 202 8.25 21.66 8.21
N VAL A 203 8.96 20.63 8.67
CA VAL A 203 8.39 19.64 9.61
C VAL A 203 8.25 20.21 11.03
N PRO A 204 7.06 20.16 11.65
CA PRO A 204 6.82 20.68 13.00
C PRO A 204 7.40 19.73 14.07
N LEU A 205 8.63 20.01 14.49
CA LEU A 205 9.38 19.25 15.50
C LEU A 205 9.69 20.11 16.73
N GLU A 206 9.86 19.47 17.89
CA GLU A 206 10.39 20.16 19.06
C GLU A 206 11.86 20.59 18.82
N SER A 207 12.30 21.66 19.49
CA SER A 207 13.67 22.18 19.34
C SER A 207 14.75 21.13 19.60
N SER A 208 14.52 20.24 20.57
CA SER A 208 15.45 19.17 20.93
C SER A 208 15.54 18.07 19.84
N GLU A 209 14.40 17.70 19.26
CA GLU A 209 14.28 16.74 18.16
C GLU A 209 14.93 17.29 16.90
N LYS A 210 14.63 18.55 16.55
CA LYS A 210 15.20 19.23 15.39
C LYS A 210 16.72 19.33 15.50
N THR A 211 17.27 19.61 16.68
CA THR A 211 18.73 19.66 16.88
C THR A 211 19.38 18.30 16.65
N LYS A 212 18.80 17.20 17.18
CA LYS A 212 19.31 15.84 16.97
C LYS A 212 19.26 15.44 15.49
N LEU A 213 18.15 15.74 14.81
CA LEU A 213 17.98 15.45 13.39
C LEU A 213 18.91 16.29 12.50
N THR A 214 19.14 17.56 12.83
CA THR A 214 20.12 18.39 12.12
C THR A 214 21.52 17.79 12.20
N VAL A 215 21.96 17.36 13.39
CA VAL A 215 23.27 16.69 13.56
C VAL A 215 23.34 15.41 12.73
N LEU A 216 22.27 14.61 12.75
CA LEU A 216 22.17 13.40 11.95
C LEU A 216 22.27 13.68 10.45
N CYS A 217 21.40 14.53 9.92
CA CYS A 217 21.35 14.85 8.50
C CYS A 217 22.65 15.50 8.01
N GLN A 218 23.29 16.31 8.86
CA GLN A 218 24.60 16.87 8.55
C GLN A 218 25.68 15.78 8.44
N ARG A 219 25.71 14.81 9.36
CA ARG A 219 26.65 13.67 9.29
C ARG A 219 26.43 12.83 8.02
N LEU A 220 25.17 12.50 7.71
CA LEU A 220 24.81 11.77 6.50
C LEU A 220 25.21 12.53 5.23
N SER A 221 25.02 13.84 5.22
CA SER A 221 25.40 14.70 4.09
C SER A 221 26.91 14.85 3.92
N GLN A 222 27.69 14.77 5.00
CA GLN A 222 29.17 14.78 4.94
C GLN A 222 29.76 13.48 4.41
N LYS A 223 29.02 12.37 4.48
CA LYS A 223 29.43 11.04 4.00
C LYS A 223 28.34 10.44 3.11
N PRO A 224 28.01 11.06 1.97
CA PRO A 224 26.82 10.70 1.19
C PRO A 224 26.88 9.27 0.63
N ASP A 225 28.07 8.68 0.46
CA ASP A 225 28.23 7.27 0.05
C ASP A 225 27.51 6.29 1.01
N GLN A 226 27.32 6.67 2.28
CA GLN A 226 26.54 5.88 3.23
C GLN A 226 25.07 5.76 2.86
N LEU A 227 24.52 6.75 2.15
CA LEU A 227 23.13 6.72 1.69
C LEU A 227 22.93 5.62 0.66
N LYS A 228 23.93 5.41 -0.19
CA LYS A 228 23.98 4.27 -1.11
C LYS A 228 24.12 2.96 -0.35
N VAL A 229 24.99 2.89 0.66
CA VAL A 229 25.13 1.67 1.49
C VAL A 229 23.83 1.31 2.21
N VAL A 230 23.11 2.29 2.76
CA VAL A 230 21.79 2.06 3.38
C VAL A 230 20.80 1.48 2.37
N HIS A 231 20.73 2.05 1.16
CA HIS A 231 19.90 1.53 0.09
C HIS A 231 20.27 0.09 -0.28
N ASP A 232 21.57 -0.15 -0.55
CA ASP A 232 22.07 -1.47 -0.93
C ASP A 232 21.85 -2.51 0.18
N MET A 233 21.89 -2.12 1.46
CA MET A 233 21.57 -3.01 2.60
C MET A 233 20.11 -3.42 2.63
N VAL A 234 19.18 -2.52 2.28
CA VAL A 234 17.75 -2.86 2.19
C VAL A 234 17.51 -3.81 1.03
N ASP A 235 18.06 -3.51 -0.14
CA ASP A 235 17.83 -4.26 -1.38
C ASP A 235 18.47 -5.65 -1.38
N ASN A 236 19.65 -5.79 -0.75
CA ASN A 236 20.31 -7.08 -0.56
C ASN A 236 19.83 -7.85 0.68
N GLY A 237 18.81 -7.33 1.38
CA GLY A 237 18.21 -7.98 2.54
C GLY A 237 17.40 -9.24 2.19
N PRO A 238 16.69 -9.83 3.18
CA PRO A 238 15.75 -10.91 2.91
C PRO A 238 14.70 -10.48 1.89
N SER A 239 14.15 -11.41 1.11
CA SER A 239 13.18 -11.08 0.06
C SER A 239 11.92 -11.94 0.14
N CYS A 240 10.77 -11.32 -0.09
CA CYS A 240 9.47 -11.98 -0.23
C CYS A 240 8.57 -11.15 -1.15
N LEU A 241 7.33 -11.58 -1.38
CA LEU A 241 6.30 -10.69 -1.90
C LEU A 241 5.94 -9.64 -0.84
N ILE A 242 6.21 -8.37 -1.13
CA ILE A 242 5.76 -7.23 -0.33
C ILE A 242 4.57 -6.55 -1.01
N HIS A 243 3.72 -5.92 -0.21
CA HIS A 243 2.67 -5.04 -0.69
C HIS A 243 3.27 -3.78 -1.34
N GLY A 244 4.31 -3.20 -0.73
CA GLY A 244 5.03 -2.05 -1.25
C GLY A 244 4.40 -0.68 -0.93
N ASP A 245 3.15 -0.68 -0.51
CA ASP A 245 2.41 0.51 -0.04
C ASP A 245 1.51 0.16 1.17
N PHE A 246 2.07 -0.57 2.14
CA PHE A 246 1.31 -1.16 3.25
C PHE A 246 0.95 -0.12 4.32
N HIS A 247 -0.22 0.50 4.19
CA HIS A 247 -0.72 1.51 5.15
C HIS A 247 -2.22 1.38 5.44
N ILE A 248 -2.69 1.99 6.54
CA ILE A 248 -4.06 1.83 7.05
C ILE A 248 -5.13 2.31 6.06
N ALA A 249 -4.87 3.37 5.30
CA ALA A 249 -5.80 3.84 4.28
C ALA A 249 -5.98 2.88 3.08
N ASN A 250 -5.10 1.87 2.93
CA ASN A 250 -5.26 0.76 1.99
C ASN A 250 -5.98 -0.44 2.62
N MET A 251 -6.55 -0.29 3.82
CA MET A 251 -7.21 -1.37 4.55
C MET A 251 -8.69 -1.07 4.80
N LEU A 252 -9.52 -2.10 4.66
CA LEU A 252 -10.91 -2.07 5.12
C LEU A 252 -11.02 -2.95 6.36
N LEU A 253 -11.34 -2.33 7.50
CA LEU A 253 -11.47 -3.00 8.79
C LEU A 253 -12.93 -3.41 9.04
N PRO A 254 -13.18 -4.51 9.76
CA PRO A 254 -14.55 -4.92 10.11
C PRO A 254 -15.21 -3.87 11.02
N THR A 255 -16.53 -3.74 10.93
CA THR A 255 -17.32 -3.01 11.93
C THR A 255 -17.50 -3.86 13.18
N ASP A 256 -17.52 -3.19 14.35
CA ASP A 256 -17.65 -3.87 15.65
C ASP A 256 -18.95 -4.69 15.70
N GLY A 257 -18.87 -5.94 16.17
CA GLY A 257 -20.03 -6.83 16.30
C GLY A 257 -20.37 -7.65 15.05
N THR A 258 -19.52 -7.67 14.02
CA THR A 258 -19.67 -8.60 12.89
C THR A 258 -19.04 -9.96 13.22
N GLU A 259 -19.75 -11.06 12.94
CA GLU A 259 -19.31 -12.43 13.24
C GLU A 259 -18.06 -12.87 12.45
N ASN A 260 -17.66 -12.11 11.43
CA ASN A 260 -16.49 -12.36 10.61
C ASN A 260 -15.56 -11.13 10.61
N GLU A 261 -14.56 -11.12 11.48
CA GLU A 261 -13.52 -10.08 11.58
C GLU A 261 -12.55 -10.10 10.38
N VAL A 262 -13.06 -9.76 9.20
CA VAL A 262 -12.27 -9.78 7.95
C VAL A 262 -11.63 -8.43 7.71
N THR A 263 -10.29 -8.41 7.70
CA THR A 263 -9.51 -7.27 7.21
C THR A 263 -9.21 -7.46 5.72
N TRP A 264 -9.57 -6.45 4.92
CA TRP A 264 -9.25 -6.41 3.49
C TRP A 264 -8.02 -5.55 3.25
N LEU A 265 -7.18 -5.96 2.30
CA LEU A 265 -6.01 -5.20 1.84
C LEU A 265 -6.19 -4.86 0.36
N LEU A 266 -6.12 -3.57 0.06
CA LEU A 266 -6.38 -2.97 -1.24
C LEU A 266 -5.11 -2.40 -1.86
N ASP A 267 -5.19 -2.05 -3.14
CA ASP A 267 -4.17 -1.31 -3.89
C ASP A 267 -2.81 -2.01 -3.99
N TRP A 268 -2.78 -3.08 -4.78
CA TRP A 268 -1.59 -3.89 -5.01
C TRP A 268 -0.70 -3.33 -6.14
N ALA A 269 -0.81 -2.05 -6.47
CA ALA A 269 -0.17 -1.47 -7.65
C ALA A 269 1.36 -1.31 -7.54
N THR A 270 1.89 -1.39 -6.31
CA THR A 270 3.34 -1.31 -6.03
C THR A 270 3.93 -2.62 -5.54
N CYS A 271 3.14 -3.70 -5.52
CA CYS A 271 3.58 -4.99 -4.98
C CYS A 271 4.64 -5.65 -5.86
N GLY A 272 5.48 -6.48 -5.25
CA GLY A 272 6.54 -7.20 -5.94
C GLY A 272 7.56 -7.80 -4.98
N LYS A 273 8.71 -8.20 -5.52
CA LYS A 273 9.79 -8.77 -4.71
C LYS A 273 10.51 -7.66 -3.95
N GLY A 274 10.59 -7.78 -2.63
CA GLY A 274 11.30 -6.80 -1.82
C GLY A 274 11.55 -7.26 -0.39
N ASN A 275 12.21 -6.38 0.38
CA ASN A 275 12.51 -6.63 1.78
C ASN A 275 11.23 -6.50 2.64
N PRO A 276 10.81 -7.55 3.36
CA PRO A 276 9.57 -7.55 4.15
C PRO A 276 9.51 -6.44 5.21
N LEU A 277 10.67 -6.00 5.70
CA LEU A 277 10.73 -4.97 6.72
C LEU A 277 10.51 -3.57 6.16
N ARG A 278 10.49 -3.40 4.83
CA ARG A 278 10.02 -2.15 4.21
C ARG A 278 8.55 -1.93 4.48
N ASP A 279 7.69 -2.93 4.25
CA ASP A 279 6.26 -2.83 4.57
C ASP A 279 6.04 -2.58 6.06
N LEU A 280 6.81 -3.24 6.93
CA LEU A 280 6.69 -3.06 8.38
C LEU A 280 7.10 -1.65 8.83
N ALA A 281 8.26 -1.15 8.36
CA ALA A 281 8.72 0.20 8.67
C ALA A 281 7.78 1.26 8.09
N PHE A 282 7.31 1.06 6.85
CA PHE A 282 6.36 1.95 6.20
C PHE A 282 5.03 2.01 6.95
N PHE A 283 4.51 0.88 7.43
CA PHE A 283 3.31 0.85 8.26
C PHE A 283 3.47 1.66 9.55
N PHE A 284 4.56 1.49 10.30
CA PHE A 284 4.78 2.26 11.52
C PHE A 284 4.96 3.77 11.25
N ILE A 285 5.61 4.14 10.14
CA ILE A 285 5.81 5.55 9.79
C ILE A 285 4.51 6.20 9.30
N VAL A 286 3.77 5.53 8.41
CA VAL A 286 2.63 6.12 7.72
C VAL A 286 1.33 5.94 8.49
N SER A 287 1.19 4.83 9.21
CA SER A 287 -0.09 4.41 9.79
C SER A 287 -0.14 4.42 11.31
N VAL A 288 0.97 4.60 12.03
CA VAL A 288 0.95 4.50 13.49
C VAL A 288 1.28 5.86 14.12
N GLN A 289 0.36 6.36 14.95
CA GLN A 289 0.59 7.57 15.75
C GLN A 289 1.86 7.42 16.60
N ALA A 290 2.64 8.49 16.76
CA ALA A 290 3.93 8.43 17.45
C ALA A 290 3.84 7.86 18.87
N SER A 291 2.80 8.22 19.63
CA SER A 291 2.55 7.69 20.98
C SER A 291 2.27 6.18 21.00
N HIS A 292 1.48 5.67 20.04
CA HIS A 292 1.23 4.23 19.91
C HIS A 292 2.48 3.48 19.45
N ARG A 293 3.27 4.07 18.54
CA ARG A 293 4.54 3.48 18.09
C ARG A 293 5.50 3.33 19.28
N GLN A 294 5.71 4.38 20.06
CA GLN A 294 6.56 4.33 21.26
C GLN A 294 6.07 3.28 22.28
N ALA A 295 4.76 3.08 22.40
CA ALA A 295 4.19 2.10 23.33
C ALA A 295 4.26 0.65 22.83
N GLN A 296 4.19 0.41 21.52
CA GLN A 296 3.92 -0.93 20.97
C GLN A 296 4.95 -1.45 19.95
N GLU A 297 5.79 -0.60 19.35
CA GLU A 297 6.68 -0.96 18.24
C GLU A 297 7.63 -2.10 18.60
N ALA A 298 8.34 -2.01 19.73
CA ALA A 298 9.27 -3.05 20.17
C ALA A 298 8.57 -4.41 20.35
N GLN A 299 7.41 -4.43 21.01
CA GLN A 299 6.62 -5.66 21.17
C GLN A 299 6.10 -6.18 19.81
N CYS A 300 5.73 -5.29 18.91
CA CYS A 300 5.26 -5.67 17.58
C CYS A 300 6.36 -6.28 16.72
N LEU A 301 7.63 -5.88 16.87
CA LEU A 301 8.75 -6.52 16.19
C LEU A 301 8.92 -7.99 16.66
N GLU A 302 8.73 -8.26 17.95
CA GLU A 302 8.72 -9.63 18.48
C GLU A 302 7.50 -10.44 17.98
N ILE A 303 6.31 -9.84 17.97
CA ILE A 303 5.09 -10.46 17.43
C ILE A 303 5.28 -10.80 15.95
N TYR A 304 5.81 -9.85 15.17
CA TYR A 304 6.10 -10.03 13.76
C TYR A 304 7.09 -11.18 13.55
N HIS A 305 8.22 -11.18 14.28
CA HIS A 305 9.24 -12.24 14.18
C HIS A 305 8.66 -13.62 14.51
N LYS A 306 7.89 -13.71 15.60
CA LYS A 306 7.24 -14.95 16.04
C LYS A 306 6.26 -15.46 14.99
N ALA A 307 5.39 -14.61 14.47
CA ALA A 307 4.42 -14.99 13.44
C ALA A 307 5.12 -15.39 12.14
N LEU A 308 6.14 -14.63 11.71
CA LEU A 308 6.92 -14.89 10.50
C LEU A 308 7.59 -16.27 10.55
N THR A 309 8.21 -16.62 11.67
CA THR A 309 8.96 -17.88 11.84
C THR A 309 8.09 -19.09 12.16
N ALA A 310 6.91 -18.87 12.73
CA ALA A 310 5.95 -19.95 13.01
C ALA A 310 5.17 -20.39 11.77
N GLU A 311 4.96 -19.50 10.79
CA GLU A 311 4.12 -19.77 9.63
C GLU A 311 4.74 -20.79 8.67
N THR A 312 6.05 -20.68 8.39
CA THR A 312 6.76 -21.62 7.51
C THR A 312 8.20 -21.87 7.98
N GLY A 313 8.73 -23.08 7.76
CA GLY A 313 10.14 -23.40 8.02
C GLY A 313 11.13 -22.81 7.01
N ALA A 314 10.65 -22.06 6.01
CA ALA A 314 11.48 -21.47 4.97
C ALA A 314 12.20 -20.19 5.43
N VAL A 315 11.64 -19.51 6.43
CA VAL A 315 12.19 -18.25 6.96
C VAL A 315 13.41 -18.53 7.82
N ARG A 316 14.55 -17.92 7.46
CA ARG A 316 15.80 -17.96 8.24
C ARG A 316 16.24 -16.55 8.60
N LEU A 317 15.51 -15.94 9.53
CA LEU A 317 15.77 -14.59 10.04
C LEU A 317 15.71 -14.62 11.57
N SER A 318 16.84 -14.35 12.24
CA SER A 318 16.86 -14.23 13.71
C SER A 318 16.20 -12.93 14.15
N LEU A 319 15.76 -12.85 15.40
CA LEU A 319 15.17 -11.62 15.95
C LEU A 319 16.19 -10.47 15.92
N GLU A 320 17.45 -10.74 16.26
CA GLU A 320 18.53 -9.74 16.22
C GLU A 320 18.74 -9.16 14.81
N GLU A 321 18.82 -10.03 13.79
CA GLU A 321 18.97 -9.60 12.40
C GLU A 321 17.72 -8.85 11.92
N LEU A 322 16.53 -9.27 12.36
CA LEU A 322 15.29 -8.55 12.08
C LEU A 322 15.33 -7.12 12.63
N HIS A 323 15.72 -6.92 13.89
CA HIS A 323 15.85 -5.58 14.47
C HIS A 323 16.86 -4.74 13.70
N ARG A 324 18.01 -5.32 13.33
CA ARG A 324 19.04 -4.61 12.57
C ARG A 324 18.53 -4.17 11.20
N GLN A 325 17.87 -5.06 10.47
CA GLN A 325 17.31 -4.78 9.15
C GLN A 325 16.13 -3.81 9.21
N TYR A 326 15.31 -3.88 10.25
CA TYR A 326 14.20 -2.95 10.50
C TYR A 326 14.68 -1.52 10.62
N LYS A 327 15.71 -1.27 11.44
CA LYS A 327 16.32 0.06 11.61
C LYS A 327 16.85 0.64 10.30
N VAL A 328 17.46 -0.20 9.46
CA VAL A 328 17.96 0.21 8.14
C VAL A 328 16.80 0.56 7.20
N CYS A 329 15.68 -0.18 7.26
CA CYS A 329 14.47 0.16 6.52
C CYS A 329 13.83 1.47 6.98
N VAL A 330 13.81 1.73 8.30
CA VAL A 330 13.37 3.02 8.87
C VAL A 330 14.22 4.17 8.34
N LEU A 331 15.56 4.04 8.41
CA LEU A 331 16.46 5.05 7.88
C LEU A 331 16.25 5.26 6.37
N ASN A 332 16.19 4.17 5.60
CA ASN A 332 15.99 4.25 4.15
C ASN A 332 14.67 4.94 3.78
N GLN A 333 13.59 4.71 4.54
CA GLN A 333 12.32 5.39 4.33
C GLN A 333 12.39 6.88 4.65
N PHE A 334 13.11 7.26 5.71
CA PHE A 334 13.38 8.66 6.00
C PHE A 334 14.13 9.36 4.87
N LEU A 335 15.17 8.73 4.32
CA LEU A 335 15.92 9.28 3.17
C LEU A 335 15.02 9.48 1.95
N ILE A 336 14.12 8.53 1.66
CA ILE A 336 13.15 8.64 0.55
C ILE A 336 12.24 9.86 0.78
N LEU A 337 11.67 9.99 1.97
CA LEU A 337 10.73 11.08 2.29
C LEU A 337 11.40 12.45 2.23
N VAL A 338 12.66 12.56 2.66
CA VAL A 338 13.42 13.82 2.54
C VAL A 338 13.61 14.22 1.08
N VAL A 339 14.04 13.29 0.22
CA VAL A 339 14.30 13.59 -1.19
C VAL A 339 12.99 13.84 -1.96
N PHE A 340 11.93 13.11 -1.63
CA PHE A 340 10.62 13.22 -2.30
C PHE A 340 9.67 14.26 -1.71
N ASP A 341 10.10 15.03 -0.71
CA ASP A 341 9.25 16.04 -0.06
C ASP A 341 8.72 17.09 -1.06
N SER A 342 9.61 17.64 -1.90
CA SER A 342 9.23 18.61 -2.93
C SER A 342 8.24 18.02 -3.95
N LEU A 343 8.44 16.77 -4.35
CA LEU A 343 7.51 16.05 -5.23
C LEU A 343 6.14 15.87 -4.56
N SER A 344 6.12 15.47 -3.29
CA SER A 344 4.90 15.26 -2.50
C SER A 344 4.11 16.57 -2.37
N LYS A 345 4.80 17.68 -2.06
CA LYS A 345 4.20 19.03 -2.02
C LYS A 345 3.63 19.46 -3.37
N SER A 346 4.34 19.16 -4.46
CA SER A 346 3.85 19.42 -5.82
C SER A 346 2.59 18.61 -6.13
N LEU A 347 2.52 17.34 -5.73
CA LEU A 347 1.32 16.51 -5.89
C LEU A 347 0.13 17.08 -5.11
N ALA A 348 0.33 17.51 -3.86
CA ALA A 348 -0.71 18.16 -3.07
C ALA A 348 -1.18 19.47 -3.72
N ALA A 349 -0.25 20.33 -4.16
CA ALA A 349 -0.55 21.62 -4.79
C ALA A 349 -1.35 21.48 -6.09
N ASN A 350 -1.17 20.36 -6.82
CA ASN A 350 -1.87 20.06 -8.06
C ASN A 350 -3.15 19.21 -7.87
N ALA A 351 -3.65 19.07 -6.63
CA ALA A 351 -4.90 18.37 -6.36
C ALA A 351 -6.11 19.03 -7.04
N LYS A 352 -7.07 18.22 -7.49
CA LYS A 352 -8.25 18.69 -8.26
C LYS A 352 -9.18 19.62 -7.45
N THR A 353 -9.20 19.47 -6.13
CA THR A 353 -10.09 20.22 -5.24
C THR A 353 -9.30 20.77 -4.06
N GLU A 354 -9.78 21.90 -3.53
CA GLU A 354 -9.20 22.52 -2.34
C GLU A 354 -9.17 21.56 -1.15
N ARG A 355 -10.25 20.80 -0.97
CA ARG A 355 -10.35 19.79 0.08
C ARG A 355 -9.25 18.74 -0.04
N LEU A 356 -9.07 18.15 -1.23
CA LEU A 356 -8.05 17.14 -1.46
C LEU A 356 -6.63 17.71 -1.30
N ARG A 357 -6.42 18.98 -1.67
CA ARG A 357 -5.14 19.67 -1.45
C ARG A 357 -4.80 19.75 0.03
N VAL A 358 -5.74 20.19 0.87
CA VAL A 358 -5.55 20.28 2.32
C VAL A 358 -5.32 18.90 2.93
N GLU A 359 -6.13 17.91 2.58
CA GLU A 359 -6.00 16.54 3.07
C GLU A 359 -4.63 15.92 2.71
N LEU A 360 -4.13 16.14 1.49
CA LEU A 360 -2.80 15.67 1.06
C LEU A 360 -1.66 16.41 1.76
N ASP A 361 -1.76 17.72 1.93
CA ASP A 361 -0.74 18.52 2.65
C ASP A 361 -0.61 18.07 4.12
N GLU A 362 -1.75 17.94 4.81
CA GLU A 362 -1.79 17.43 6.18
C GLU A 362 -1.23 16.01 6.27
N HIS A 363 -1.60 15.14 5.32
CA HIS A 363 -1.08 13.79 5.22
C HIS A 363 0.45 13.75 5.09
N PHE A 364 1.02 14.45 4.11
CA PHE A 364 2.47 14.41 3.86
C PHE A 364 3.26 15.01 5.03
N ARG A 365 2.76 16.10 5.63
CA ARG A 365 3.39 16.71 6.80
C ARG A 365 3.41 15.78 8.00
N GLU A 366 2.31 15.10 8.27
CA GLU A 366 2.23 14.16 9.38
C GLU A 366 3.11 12.92 9.15
N VAL A 367 3.17 12.40 7.92
CA VAL A 367 4.09 11.30 7.56
C VAL A 367 5.55 11.73 7.74
N ASN A 368 5.92 12.92 7.28
CA ASN A 368 7.27 13.46 7.44
C ASN A 368 7.63 13.62 8.93
N ARG A 369 6.71 14.13 9.75
CA ARG A 369 6.89 14.23 11.20
C ARG A 369 7.07 12.86 11.84
N ARG A 370 6.22 11.87 11.54
CA ARG A 370 6.35 10.51 12.09
C ARG A 370 7.64 9.84 11.67
N SER A 371 8.10 10.07 10.44
CA SER A 371 9.38 9.57 9.94
C SER A 371 10.56 10.12 10.74
N CYS A 372 10.58 11.43 11.01
CA CYS A 372 11.56 12.08 11.88
C CYS A 372 11.60 11.44 13.28
N LEU A 373 10.44 11.27 13.91
CA LEU A 373 10.34 10.66 15.23
C LEU A 373 10.76 9.18 15.21
N SER A 374 10.43 8.46 14.14
CA SER A 374 10.81 7.05 13.97
C SER A 374 12.32 6.86 13.92
N VAL A 375 13.02 7.73 13.19
CA VAL A 375 14.47 7.76 13.16
C VAL A 375 15.07 8.02 14.54
N LEU A 376 14.54 9.01 15.27
CA LEU A 376 15.04 9.37 16.60
C LEU A 376 14.87 8.25 17.64
N ASP A 377 13.78 7.49 17.57
CA ASP A 377 13.50 6.40 18.51
C ASP A 377 14.27 5.12 18.17
N ASN A 378 14.54 4.86 16.88
CA ASN A 378 15.13 3.60 16.43
C ASN A 378 16.66 3.63 16.24
N LEU A 379 17.24 4.79 15.90
CA LEU A 379 18.66 4.90 15.59
C LEU A 379 19.46 5.46 16.77
N SER A 380 20.44 4.67 17.21
CA SER A 380 21.40 5.06 18.24
C SER A 380 22.76 5.45 17.65
N GLU A 381 23.60 6.10 18.44
CA GLU A 381 24.99 6.42 18.03
C GLU A 381 25.77 5.17 17.62
N LYS A 382 25.52 4.03 18.27
CA LYS A 382 26.12 2.74 17.91
C LYS A 382 25.71 2.29 16.51
N ASP A 383 24.45 2.48 16.13
CA ASP A 383 23.96 2.12 14.80
C ASP A 383 24.65 2.97 13.72
N PHE A 384 24.89 4.26 13.99
CA PHE A 384 25.65 5.14 13.09
C PHE A 384 27.11 4.73 12.96
N GLN A 385 27.80 4.46 14.07
CA GLN A 385 29.19 3.98 14.01
C GLN A 385 29.33 2.69 13.19
N LEU A 386 28.35 1.80 13.26
CA LEU A 386 28.31 0.58 12.45
C LEU A 386 28.07 0.87 10.95
N LEU A 387 27.29 1.89 10.61
CA LEU A 387 27.13 2.35 9.22
C LEU A 387 28.43 2.99 8.70
N GLU A 388 29.07 3.83 9.52
CA GLU A 388 30.32 4.51 9.16
C GLU A 388 31.47 3.52 8.90
N ALA A 389 31.56 2.45 9.69
CA ALA A 389 32.57 1.40 9.51
C ALA A 389 32.42 0.59 8.22
N ARG A 390 31.27 0.69 7.53
CA ARG A 390 30.98 -0.04 6.28
C ARG A 390 31.31 0.74 5.01
N CYS A 391 31.63 2.03 5.13
CA CYS A 391 32.17 2.85 4.06
C CYS A 391 33.67 3.07 4.30
N PRO A 392 34.57 2.50 3.48
CA PRO A 392 36.01 2.79 3.53
C PRO A 392 36.34 4.26 3.28
#